data_AF-A0A357CK54-F1
#
_entry.id   AF-A0A357CK54-F1
#
_cell.length_a   1.000
_cell.length_b   1.000
_cell.length_c   1.000
_cell.angle_alpha   90.00
_cell.angle_beta   90.00
_cell.angle_gamma   90.00
#
_symmetry.space_group_name_H-M   'P 1'
#
loop_
_entity.id
_entity.type
_entity.pdbx_description
1 polymer ?
#
loop_
_entity_poly.entity_id
_entity_poly.type
_entity_poly.pdbx_seq_one_letter_code
_entity_poly.pdbx_strand_id
1 'polypeptide(L)'
;MSKVAWIGLGVMGYPMAGHLKMRGARDVVVFNRTRAKAEAWVAQFGGRLASTPAEAAAGAEFVFTCVGNDDDLREVTLGAHGAFGALGPGAVFVDHTTASAKIARELHRAAKSQGAGALDAPVSGGQSGAEGGTLTVMVGGDESDFAKASPVIASYARAVNLIGPSGSGQLTKMVNQ
;
A
#
# COMPACT_ATOMS: atom_id res chain seq x y z
N MET A 1 -14.56 -7.94 8.32
CA MET A 1 -13.31 -7.29 8.76
C MET A 1 -12.29 -7.53 7.67
N SER A 2 -11.68 -6.49 7.12
CA SER A 2 -10.85 -6.62 5.91
C SER A 2 -9.54 -7.34 6.20
N LYS A 3 -9.17 -8.30 5.34
CA LYS A 3 -7.84 -8.93 5.33
C LYS A 3 -6.85 -8.04 4.59
N VAL A 4 -5.75 -7.67 5.25
CA VAL A 4 -4.80 -6.70 4.71
C VAL A 4 -3.37 -7.26 4.68
N ALA A 5 -2.68 -7.01 3.57
CA ALA A 5 -1.24 -7.16 3.47
C ALA A 5 -0.53 -5.79 3.49
N TRP A 6 0.60 -5.69 4.17
CA TRP A 6 1.46 -4.50 4.11
C TRP A 6 2.90 -4.88 3.75
N ILE A 7 3.41 -4.30 2.67
CA ILE A 7 4.73 -4.57 2.12
C ILE A 7 5.60 -3.31 2.22
N GLY A 8 6.69 -3.40 2.96
CA GLY A 8 7.60 -2.28 3.20
C GLY A 8 7.35 -1.59 4.54
N LEU A 9 8.22 -1.88 5.50
CA LEU A 9 8.18 -1.36 6.87
C LEU A 9 9.35 -0.40 7.11
N GLY A 10 9.48 0.57 6.20
CA GLY A 10 10.44 1.68 6.32
C GLY A 10 9.98 2.74 7.31
N VAL A 11 10.63 3.91 7.27
CA VAL A 11 10.31 5.08 8.12
C VAL A 11 8.83 5.47 8.02
N MET A 12 8.27 5.44 6.81
CA MET A 12 6.87 5.76 6.56
C MET A 12 5.96 4.54 6.82
N GLY A 13 6.27 3.40 6.20
CA GLY A 13 5.39 2.24 6.21
C GLY A 13 5.19 1.59 7.59
N TYR A 14 6.21 1.62 8.46
CA TYR A 14 6.13 0.99 9.79
C TYR A 14 5.00 1.59 10.68
N PRO A 15 4.96 2.92 10.92
CA PRO A 15 3.86 3.52 11.69
C PRO A 15 2.52 3.49 10.96
N MET A 16 2.49 3.61 9.62
CA MET A 16 1.23 3.53 8.85
C MET A 16 0.57 2.16 8.98
N ALA A 17 1.33 1.08 8.83
CA ALA A 17 0.85 -0.28 9.07
C ALA A 17 0.34 -0.45 10.50
N GLY A 18 1.04 0.14 11.49
CA GLY A 18 0.64 0.12 12.90
C GLY A 18 -0.73 0.77 13.12
N HIS A 19 -0.95 1.98 12.59
CA HIS A 19 -2.26 2.64 12.64
C HIS A 19 -3.34 1.82 11.94
N LEU A 20 -3.05 1.25 10.77
CA LEU A 20 -3.96 0.36 10.07
C LEU A 20 -4.36 -0.84 10.93
N LYS A 21 -3.40 -1.49 11.59
CA LYS A 21 -3.66 -2.63 12.49
C LYS A 21 -4.52 -2.24 13.69
N MET A 22 -4.26 -1.07 14.27
CA MET A 22 -4.90 -0.64 15.51
C MET A 22 -6.29 -0.02 15.30
N ARG A 23 -6.54 0.58 14.13
CA ARG A 23 -7.74 1.39 13.86
C ARG A 23 -8.56 0.92 12.67
N GLY A 24 -7.94 0.27 11.69
CA GLY A 24 -8.58 -0.11 10.41
C GLY A 24 -8.89 -1.60 10.30
N ALA A 25 -7.86 -2.44 10.22
CA ALA A 25 -7.99 -3.88 9.97
C ALA A 25 -7.36 -4.71 11.09
N ARG A 26 -8.05 -5.75 11.54
CA ARG A 26 -7.53 -6.65 12.59
C ARG A 26 -6.67 -7.79 12.05
N ASP A 27 -6.86 -8.23 10.80
CA ASP A 27 -6.04 -9.29 10.18
C ASP A 27 -5.05 -8.66 9.21
N VAL A 28 -3.82 -8.42 9.70
CA VAL A 28 -2.74 -7.78 8.96
C VAL A 28 -1.57 -8.76 8.84
N VAL A 29 -1.14 -8.99 7.60
CA VAL A 29 0.07 -9.74 7.26
C VAL A 29 1.11 -8.76 6.74
N VAL A 30 2.29 -8.74 7.34
CA VAL A 30 3.36 -7.84 6.92
C VAL A 30 4.50 -8.57 6.22
N PHE A 31 5.14 -7.89 5.28
CA PHE A 31 6.40 -8.30 4.69
C PHE A 31 7.35 -7.11 4.63
N ASN A 32 8.63 -7.38 4.89
CA ASN A 32 9.71 -6.44 4.64
C ASN A 32 10.98 -7.20 4.27
N ARG A 33 11.73 -6.69 3.27
CA ARG A 33 13.00 -7.28 2.80
C ARG A 33 13.96 -7.60 3.95
N THR A 34 14.10 -6.69 4.91
CA THR A 34 14.78 -6.96 6.18
C THR A 34 13.81 -7.58 7.17
N ARG A 35 13.89 -8.91 7.34
CA ARG A 35 12.95 -9.69 8.18
C ARG A 35 12.81 -9.18 9.62
N ALA A 36 13.90 -8.77 10.25
CA ALA A 36 13.90 -8.28 11.63
C ALA A 36 12.94 -7.08 11.84
N LYS A 37 12.69 -6.25 10.80
CA LYS A 37 11.70 -5.17 10.89
C LYS A 37 10.26 -5.68 10.96
N ALA A 38 9.94 -6.74 10.22
CA ALA A 38 8.63 -7.38 10.25
C ALA A 38 8.39 -8.09 11.59
N GLU A 39 9.41 -8.75 12.13
CA GLU A 39 9.35 -9.38 13.45
C GLU A 39 9.13 -8.35 14.57
N ALA A 40 9.87 -7.24 14.55
CA ALA A 40 9.67 -6.14 15.48
C ALA A 40 8.26 -5.53 15.38
N TRP A 41 7.77 -5.34 14.15
CA TRP A 41 6.42 -4.82 13.91
C TRP A 41 5.35 -5.75 14.49
N VAL A 42 5.47 -7.07 14.25
CA VAL A 42 4.53 -8.06 14.80
C VAL A 42 4.57 -8.11 16.32
N ALA A 43 5.77 -8.02 16.93
CA ALA A 43 5.91 -7.97 18.37
C ALA A 43 5.24 -6.72 18.98
N GLN A 44 5.26 -5.60 18.27
CA GLN A 44 4.72 -4.33 18.75
C GLN A 44 3.19 -4.21 18.58
N PHE A 45 2.65 -4.55 17.41
CA PHE A 45 1.24 -4.28 17.07
C PHE A 45 0.37 -5.54 16.96
N GLY A 46 0.99 -6.72 16.92
CA GLY A 46 0.31 -7.97 16.64
C GLY A 46 -0.09 -8.13 15.17
N GLY A 47 -0.11 -9.36 14.68
CA GLY A 47 -0.35 -9.67 13.27
C GLY A 47 0.42 -10.91 12.86
N ARG A 48 0.60 -11.09 11.56
CA ARG A 48 1.42 -12.17 11.00
C ARG A 48 2.48 -11.56 10.10
N LEU A 49 3.58 -12.27 9.92
CA LEU A 49 4.57 -11.93 8.90
C LEU A 49 4.64 -13.04 7.85
N ALA A 50 4.93 -12.65 6.62
CA ALA A 50 5.14 -13.55 5.50
C ALA A 50 6.61 -13.55 5.06
N SER A 51 7.04 -14.60 4.35
CA SER A 51 8.42 -14.71 3.85
C SER A 51 8.59 -14.05 2.47
N THR A 52 7.49 -13.81 1.75
CA THR A 52 7.48 -13.14 0.44
C THR A 52 6.30 -12.17 0.30
N PRO A 53 6.37 -11.19 -0.61
CA PRO A 53 5.22 -10.35 -0.98
C PRO A 53 3.99 -11.16 -1.44
N ALA A 54 4.19 -12.21 -2.23
CA ALA A 54 3.13 -13.11 -2.68
C ALA A 54 2.43 -13.81 -1.49
N GLU A 55 3.20 -14.35 -0.54
CA GLU A 55 2.63 -14.96 0.67
C GLU A 55 1.85 -13.95 1.52
N ALA A 56 2.31 -12.69 1.59
CA ALA A 56 1.58 -11.64 2.31
C ALA A 56 0.24 -11.32 1.64
N ALA A 57 0.22 -11.24 0.31
CA ALA A 57 -0.94 -10.88 -0.49
C ALA A 57 -1.98 -12.00 -0.63
N ALA A 58 -1.61 -13.25 -0.37
CA ALA A 58 -2.49 -14.41 -0.55
C ALA A 58 -3.79 -14.29 0.28
N GLY A 59 -4.92 -14.14 -0.42
CA GLY A 59 -6.25 -14.01 0.20
C GLY A 59 -6.50 -12.67 0.88
N ALA A 60 -5.65 -11.67 0.66
CA ALA A 60 -5.87 -10.30 1.13
C ALA A 60 -6.91 -9.59 0.25
N GLU A 61 -7.77 -8.78 0.89
CA GLU A 61 -8.69 -7.88 0.21
C GLU A 61 -7.99 -6.58 -0.20
N PHE A 62 -7.01 -6.15 0.60
CA PHE A 62 -6.19 -4.98 0.32
C PHE A 62 -4.70 -5.30 0.49
N VAL A 63 -3.88 -4.80 -0.42
CA VAL A 63 -2.42 -4.93 -0.36
C VAL A 63 -1.81 -3.54 -0.44
N PHE A 64 -1.09 -3.12 0.60
CA PHE A 64 -0.45 -1.82 0.67
C PHE A 64 1.06 -1.94 0.45
N THR A 65 1.66 -0.98 -0.26
CA THR A 65 3.13 -0.86 -0.38
C THR A 65 3.64 0.50 0.07
N CYS A 66 4.84 0.51 0.65
CA CYS A 66 5.63 1.72 0.88
C CYS A 66 7.12 1.36 0.85
N VAL A 67 7.72 1.41 -0.35
CA VAL A 67 9.09 0.94 -0.62
C VAL A 67 9.99 2.06 -1.14
N GLY A 68 11.19 1.74 -1.64
CA GLY A 68 12.23 2.73 -1.91
C GLY A 68 12.06 3.50 -3.23
N ASN A 69 11.74 2.80 -4.32
CA ASN A 69 11.68 3.38 -5.68
C ASN A 69 10.86 2.48 -6.64
N ASP A 70 10.79 2.87 -7.91
CA ASP A 70 10.13 2.13 -8.99
C ASP A 70 10.60 0.67 -9.14
N ASP A 71 11.89 0.39 -8.99
CA ASP A 71 12.44 -0.96 -9.18
C ASP A 71 12.14 -1.85 -7.98
N ASP A 72 12.29 -1.34 -6.75
CA ASP A 72 11.82 -2.03 -5.53
C ASP A 72 10.32 -2.32 -5.63
N LEU A 73 9.53 -1.36 -6.12
CA LEU A 73 8.09 -1.50 -6.27
C LEU A 73 7.74 -2.57 -7.31
N ARG A 74 8.43 -2.57 -8.47
CA ARG A 74 8.26 -3.60 -9.50
C ARG A 74 8.65 -4.99 -8.98
N GLU A 75 9.75 -5.10 -8.23
CA GLU A 75 10.20 -6.36 -7.62
C GLU A 75 9.15 -6.95 -6.69
N VAL A 76 8.63 -6.15 -5.76
CA VAL A 76 7.66 -6.65 -4.75
C VAL A 76 6.26 -6.85 -5.30
N THR A 77 5.95 -6.39 -6.51
CA THR A 77 4.63 -6.56 -7.14
C THR A 77 4.66 -7.56 -8.28
N LEU A 78 5.46 -7.32 -9.31
CA LEU A 78 5.51 -8.09 -10.57
C LEU A 78 6.66 -9.11 -10.61
N GLY A 79 7.56 -9.10 -9.62
CA GLY A 79 8.65 -10.07 -9.52
C GLY A 79 8.15 -11.51 -9.31
N ALA A 80 9.07 -12.48 -9.40
CA ALA A 80 8.75 -13.91 -9.29
C ALA A 80 8.03 -14.30 -7.98
N HIS A 81 8.28 -13.56 -6.90
CA HIS A 81 7.60 -13.71 -5.60
C HIS A 81 6.78 -12.46 -5.23
N GLY A 82 6.44 -11.65 -6.23
CA GLY A 82 5.72 -10.40 -6.08
C GLY A 82 4.25 -10.60 -5.72
N ALA A 83 3.66 -9.57 -5.09
CA ALA A 83 2.30 -9.59 -4.58
C ALA A 83 1.25 -9.93 -5.65
N PHE A 84 1.48 -9.53 -6.91
CA PHE A 84 0.47 -9.70 -7.96
C PHE A 84 0.29 -11.16 -8.37
N GLY A 85 1.29 -12.02 -8.13
CA GLY A 85 1.17 -13.46 -8.34
C GLY A 85 0.16 -14.16 -7.41
N ALA A 86 -0.25 -13.49 -6.32
CA ALA A 86 -1.22 -14.02 -5.35
C ALA A 86 -2.41 -13.08 -5.11
N LEU A 87 -2.49 -11.94 -5.81
CA LEU A 87 -3.53 -10.94 -5.65
C LEU A 87 -4.83 -11.46 -6.31
N GLY A 88 -5.86 -11.68 -5.48
CA GLY A 88 -7.12 -12.25 -5.93
C GLY A 88 -8.01 -11.26 -6.70
N PRO A 89 -8.96 -11.76 -7.52
CA PRO A 89 -9.98 -10.92 -8.15
C PRO A 89 -10.77 -10.11 -7.12
N GLY A 90 -11.05 -8.84 -7.44
CA GLY A 90 -11.77 -7.92 -6.56
C GLY A 90 -10.94 -7.27 -5.45
N ALA A 91 -9.71 -7.76 -5.19
CA ALA A 91 -8.79 -7.13 -4.25
C ALA A 91 -8.28 -5.78 -4.79
N VAL A 92 -7.81 -4.90 -3.89
CA VAL A 92 -7.27 -3.58 -4.25
C VAL A 92 -5.84 -3.44 -3.75
N PHE A 93 -4.92 -3.21 -4.69
CA PHE A 93 -3.55 -2.81 -4.40
C PHE A 93 -3.45 -1.30 -4.21
N VAL A 94 -2.69 -0.83 -3.22
CA VAL A 94 -2.53 0.59 -2.89
C VAL A 94 -1.06 0.90 -2.65
N ASP A 95 -0.46 1.72 -3.51
CA ASP A 95 0.96 2.09 -3.37
C ASP A 95 1.15 3.49 -2.79
N HIS A 96 1.85 3.58 -1.67
CA HIS A 96 2.24 4.84 -1.01
C HIS A 96 3.68 5.26 -1.34
N THR A 97 4.40 4.50 -2.16
CA THR A 97 5.75 4.86 -2.60
C THR A 97 5.70 6.18 -3.38
N THR A 98 6.67 7.06 -3.15
CA THR A 98 6.86 8.18 -4.09
C THR A 98 7.57 7.61 -5.32
N ALA A 99 6.82 7.44 -6.39
CA ALA A 99 7.21 6.66 -7.56
C ALA A 99 6.84 7.38 -8.86
N SER A 100 7.27 6.88 -10.01
CA SER A 100 6.88 7.47 -11.29
C SER A 100 5.40 7.20 -11.63
N ALA A 101 4.79 8.13 -12.37
CA ALA A 101 3.46 7.88 -12.96
C ALA A 101 3.48 6.71 -13.97
N LYS A 102 4.65 6.36 -14.51
CA LYS A 102 4.83 5.23 -15.43
C LYS A 102 4.63 3.91 -14.71
N ILE A 103 5.29 3.69 -13.58
CA ILE A 103 5.12 2.46 -12.79
C ILE A 103 3.69 2.35 -12.25
N ALA A 104 3.11 3.46 -11.76
CA ALA A 104 1.70 3.47 -11.31
C ALA A 104 0.74 2.90 -12.37
N ARG A 105 0.87 3.38 -13.62
CA ARG A 105 0.03 2.93 -14.75
C ARG A 105 0.34 1.50 -15.19
N GLU A 106 1.58 1.06 -15.06
CA GLU A 106 2.00 -0.33 -15.31
C GLU A 106 1.31 -1.29 -14.35
N LEU A 107 1.41 -0.99 -13.05
CA LEU A 107 0.77 -1.79 -11.99
C LEU A 107 -0.75 -1.74 -12.12
N HIS A 108 -1.33 -0.59 -12.47
CA HIS A 108 -2.76 -0.50 -12.75
C HIS A 108 -3.21 -1.50 -13.83
N ARG A 109 -2.51 -1.54 -14.97
CA ARG A 109 -2.84 -2.48 -16.05
C ARG A 109 -2.67 -3.95 -15.61
N ALA A 110 -1.59 -4.26 -14.90
CA ALA A 110 -1.32 -5.63 -14.45
C ALA A 110 -2.36 -6.13 -13.42
N ALA A 111 -2.79 -5.29 -12.48
CA ALA A 111 -3.85 -5.63 -11.54
C ALA A 111 -5.20 -5.84 -12.27
N LYS A 112 -5.53 -4.95 -13.23
CA LYS A 112 -6.77 -5.07 -14.01
C LYS A 112 -6.81 -6.34 -14.86
N SER A 113 -5.69 -6.79 -15.43
CA SER A 113 -5.67 -8.02 -16.24
C SER A 113 -6.05 -9.29 -15.48
N GLN A 114 -6.02 -9.26 -14.15
CA GLN A 114 -6.43 -10.36 -13.27
C GLN A 114 -7.69 -10.06 -12.45
N GLY A 115 -8.44 -9.01 -12.82
CA GLY A 115 -9.70 -8.64 -12.17
C GLY A 115 -9.53 -7.96 -10.81
N ALA A 116 -8.35 -7.44 -10.48
CA ALA A 116 -8.07 -6.67 -9.28
C ALA A 116 -7.96 -5.16 -9.58
N GLY A 117 -8.07 -4.33 -8.54
CA GLY A 117 -7.85 -2.89 -8.59
C GLY A 117 -6.43 -2.50 -8.17
N ALA A 118 -5.98 -1.33 -8.60
CA ALA A 118 -4.71 -0.76 -8.15
C ALA A 118 -4.78 0.77 -8.11
N LEU A 119 -4.23 1.35 -7.04
CA LEU A 119 -4.23 2.78 -6.77
C LEU A 119 -2.81 3.25 -6.49
N ASP A 120 -2.37 4.32 -7.15
CA ASP A 120 -1.21 5.09 -6.70
C ASP A 120 -1.67 6.14 -5.69
N ALA A 121 -1.20 6.05 -4.46
CA ALA A 121 -1.67 6.82 -3.32
C ALA A 121 -0.51 7.45 -2.53
N PRO A 122 0.42 8.20 -3.16
CA PRO A 122 1.50 8.84 -2.42
C PRO A 122 0.99 9.78 -1.32
N VAL A 123 1.84 10.03 -0.34
CA VAL A 123 1.46 10.73 0.90
C VAL A 123 2.23 12.03 1.12
N SER A 124 1.61 12.96 1.85
CA SER A 124 2.21 14.20 2.35
C SER A 124 2.04 14.30 3.87
N GLY A 125 2.98 14.98 4.54
CA GLY A 125 3.05 15.10 6.00
C GLY A 125 4.33 14.52 6.63
N GLY A 126 5.17 13.84 5.85
CA GLY A 126 6.45 13.30 6.32
C GLY A 126 6.32 12.25 7.43
N GLN A 127 7.45 11.92 8.06
CA GLN A 127 7.50 10.91 9.13
C GLN A 127 6.60 11.29 10.31
N SER A 128 6.58 12.55 10.72
CA SER A 128 5.73 13.02 11.82
C SER A 128 4.23 12.80 11.54
N GLY A 129 3.79 13.02 10.29
CA GLY A 129 2.44 12.69 9.86
C GLY A 129 2.14 11.20 9.88
N ALA A 130 3.12 10.36 9.50
CA ALA A 130 2.97 8.90 9.53
C ALA A 130 2.86 8.36 10.96
N GLU A 131 3.70 8.85 11.88
CA GLU A 131 3.64 8.52 13.31
C GLU A 131 2.36 9.03 13.97
N GLY A 132 1.89 10.23 13.58
CA GLY A 132 0.65 10.82 14.08
C GLY A 132 -0.63 10.23 13.49
N GLY A 133 -0.56 9.49 12.38
CA GLY A 133 -1.73 9.02 11.64
C GLY A 133 -2.53 10.17 11.00
N THR A 134 -1.85 11.23 10.58
CA THR A 134 -2.44 12.49 10.10
C THR A 134 -2.03 12.84 8.67
N LEU A 135 -1.59 11.85 7.89
CA LEU A 135 -1.16 12.03 6.51
C LEU A 135 -2.28 12.58 5.60
N THR A 136 -1.86 13.27 4.55
CA THR A 136 -2.71 13.56 3.38
C THR A 136 -2.35 12.60 2.27
N VAL A 137 -3.34 11.90 1.72
CA VAL A 137 -3.17 10.88 0.68
C VAL A 137 -3.78 11.38 -0.63
N MET A 138 -2.97 11.38 -1.69
CA MET A 138 -3.33 11.83 -3.03
C MET A 138 -3.49 10.60 -3.93
N VAL A 139 -4.72 10.22 -4.25
CA VAL A 139 -5.00 8.94 -4.92
C VAL A 139 -5.21 9.13 -6.41
N GLY A 140 -4.51 8.35 -7.23
CA GLY A 140 -4.80 8.10 -8.63
C GLY A 140 -5.36 6.69 -8.82
N GLY A 141 -6.39 6.55 -9.67
CA GLY A 141 -6.97 5.26 -10.02
C GLY A 141 -8.46 5.33 -10.30
N ASP A 142 -9.12 4.17 -10.27
CA ASP A 142 -10.55 4.07 -10.53
C ASP A 142 -11.39 4.43 -9.30
N GLU A 143 -12.50 5.14 -9.51
CA GLU A 143 -13.38 5.61 -8.43
C GLU A 143 -13.94 4.46 -7.58
N SER A 144 -14.27 3.34 -8.21
CA SER A 144 -14.81 2.16 -7.51
C SER A 144 -13.78 1.49 -6.59
N ASP A 145 -12.51 1.45 -7.00
CA ASP A 145 -11.42 0.91 -6.20
C ASP A 145 -11.05 1.89 -5.07
N PHE A 146 -11.05 3.19 -5.36
CA PHE A 146 -10.89 4.25 -4.35
C PHE A 146 -11.98 4.20 -3.27
N ALA A 147 -13.25 4.06 -3.66
CA ALA A 147 -14.36 4.00 -2.71
C ALA A 147 -14.22 2.84 -1.71
N LYS A 148 -13.65 1.70 -2.15
CA LYS A 148 -13.35 0.56 -1.28
C LYS A 148 -12.16 0.82 -0.36
N ALA A 149 -11.09 1.40 -0.89
CA ALA A 149 -9.83 1.56 -0.16
C ALA A 149 -9.81 2.76 0.81
N SER A 150 -10.53 3.84 0.49
CA SER A 150 -10.51 5.09 1.25
C SER A 150 -10.84 4.91 2.75
N PRO A 151 -11.86 4.13 3.16
CA PRO A 151 -12.13 3.86 4.57
C PRO A 151 -10.99 3.15 5.30
N VAL A 152 -10.22 2.31 4.61
CA VAL A 152 -9.06 1.62 5.18
C VAL A 152 -7.87 2.58 5.30
N ILE A 153 -7.63 3.39 4.25
CA ILE A 153 -6.57 4.41 4.23
C ILE A 153 -6.78 5.46 5.34
N ALA A 154 -8.02 5.81 5.64
CA ALA A 154 -8.39 6.77 6.69
C ALA A 154 -7.91 6.38 8.10
N SER A 155 -7.47 5.13 8.32
CA SER A 155 -6.90 4.70 9.60
C SER A 155 -5.56 5.37 9.96
N TYR A 156 -4.80 5.83 8.96
CA TYR A 156 -3.50 6.50 9.11
C TYR A 156 -3.44 7.87 8.41
N ALA A 157 -4.58 8.40 7.99
CA ALA A 157 -4.68 9.63 7.23
C ALA A 157 -5.76 10.56 7.77
N ARG A 158 -5.49 11.86 7.73
CA ARG A 158 -6.48 12.90 8.02
C ARG A 158 -7.31 13.26 6.78
N ALA A 159 -6.72 13.14 5.59
CA ALA A 159 -7.37 13.45 4.33
C ALA A 159 -6.99 12.43 3.25
N VAL A 160 -7.98 11.98 2.48
CA VAL A 160 -7.80 11.01 1.40
C VAL A 160 -8.64 11.48 0.21
N ASN A 161 -8.01 11.84 -0.91
CA ASN A 161 -8.70 12.41 -2.05
C ASN A 161 -8.35 11.67 -3.34
N LEU A 162 -9.37 11.36 -4.15
CA LEU A 162 -9.19 10.91 -5.53
C LEU A 162 -8.89 12.12 -6.40
N ILE A 163 -7.71 12.13 -7.01
CA ILE A 163 -7.21 13.23 -7.84
C ILE A 163 -7.52 13.00 -9.32
N GLY A 164 -7.65 11.75 -9.74
CA GLY A 164 -7.97 11.40 -11.11
C GLY A 164 -7.57 9.95 -11.43
N PRO A 165 -7.38 9.61 -12.72
CA PRO A 165 -7.01 8.26 -13.13
C PRO A 165 -5.61 7.86 -12.65
N SER A 166 -5.24 6.59 -12.85
CA SER A 166 -3.92 6.09 -12.45
C SER A 166 -2.75 6.93 -12.97
N GLY A 167 -1.83 7.21 -12.06
CA GLY A 167 -0.68 8.09 -12.21
C GLY A 167 -0.94 9.53 -11.75
N SER A 168 -2.20 9.96 -11.60
CA SER A 168 -2.52 11.31 -11.14
C SER A 168 -2.05 11.57 -9.71
N GLY A 169 -2.11 10.58 -8.82
CA GLY A 169 -1.61 10.71 -7.45
C GLY A 169 -0.12 11.02 -7.44
N GLN A 170 0.68 10.25 -8.18
CA GLN A 170 2.13 10.49 -8.34
C GLN A 170 2.44 11.85 -8.97
N LEU A 171 1.72 12.24 -10.04
CA LEU A 171 1.92 13.54 -10.68
C LEU A 171 1.63 14.70 -9.72
N THR A 172 0.53 14.62 -8.97
CA THR A 172 0.20 15.62 -7.96
C THR A 172 1.24 15.69 -6.87
N LYS A 173 1.73 14.52 -6.38
CA LYS A 173 2.82 14.49 -5.41
C LYS A 173 4.06 15.20 -5.94
N MET A 174 4.47 14.93 -7.19
CA MET A 174 5.65 15.55 -7.81
C MET A 174 5.53 17.08 -7.94
N VAL A 175 4.32 17.62 -8.18
CA VAL A 175 4.10 19.07 -8.24
C VAL A 175 4.07 19.70 -6.84
N ASN A 176 3.65 18.94 -5.82
CA ASN A 176 3.51 19.42 -4.44
C ASN A 176 4.83 19.39 -3.62
N GLN A 177 5.88 18.71 -4.10
CA GLN A 177 7.13 18.55 -3.33
C GLN A 177 8.12 19.69 -3.56
#